data_AF-A0A2R8ZRK6-F1
#
_entry.id   AF-A0A2R8ZRK6-F1
#
_cell.length_a   1.000
_cell.length_b   1.000
_cell.length_c   1.000
_cell.angle_alpha   90.00
_cell.angle_beta   90.00
_cell.angle_gamma   90.00
#
_symmetry.space_group_name_H-M   'P 1'
#
loop_
_entity.id
_entity.type
_entity.pdbx_description
1 polymer ?
#
loop_
_entity_poly.entity_id
_entity_poly.type
_entity_poly.pdbx_seq_one_letter_code
_entity_poly.pdbx_strand_id
1 'polypeptide(L)'
;MTFDDLKIQTVKDQPDEKSNGKKAKGLQFLYSPWWCLAAATLGVLCLGLVVTIMVLGMQLSQVSDLLTQEQANLTHQKKKLEGQISARQQAEEASQESQNELKEMIETLARKLNEKSKEQMELHHQNLNLQETLKRVANCSAPCPQDWIWHGENCYLFSSGSFNWEKSQEKCLSLDAKLLKINSTADLI
;
A
#
# COMPACT_ATOMS: atom_id res chain seq x y z
N MET A 1 53.22 -19.39 11.35
CA MET A 1 54.41 -19.15 12.20
C MET A 1 54.27 -20.04 13.43
N THR A 2 54.92 -21.21 13.38
CA THR A 2 56.08 -21.61 14.24
C THR A 2 55.63 -21.84 15.69
N PHE A 3 55.70 -23.04 16.25
CA PHE A 3 56.86 -23.85 16.66
C PHE A 3 56.19 -25.12 17.29
N ASP A 4 56.62 -26.38 17.22
CA ASP A 4 57.93 -26.97 17.05
C ASP A 4 57.77 -28.48 16.76
N ASP A 5 58.78 -29.03 16.08
CA ASP A 5 59.00 -30.42 15.73
C ASP A 5 59.79 -31.09 16.86
N LEU A 6 59.49 -32.34 17.24
CA LEU A 6 60.54 -33.27 17.68
C LEU A 6 60.12 -34.74 17.54
N LYS A 7 60.50 -35.28 16.39
CA LYS A 7 60.86 -36.67 16.08
C LYS A 7 61.90 -37.17 17.12
N ILE A 8 61.95 -38.42 17.61
CA ILE A 8 62.51 -39.63 16.93
C ILE A 8 62.33 -40.88 17.83
N GLN A 9 62.17 -41.99 17.12
CA GLN A 9 62.21 -43.42 17.40
C GLN A 9 63.28 -44.02 18.35
N THR A 10 62.82 -45.11 19.01
CA THR A 10 63.44 -46.43 19.27
C THR A 10 64.93 -46.67 18.97
N VAL A 11 65.65 -47.33 19.88
CA VAL A 11 66.04 -48.77 19.84
C VAL A 11 67.01 -49.10 21.00
N LYS A 12 66.99 -50.37 21.36
CA LYS A 12 67.59 -51.19 22.42
C LYS A 12 69.12 -51.39 22.27
N ASP A 13 69.86 -51.51 23.38
CA ASP A 13 70.73 -52.66 23.70
C ASP A 13 71.45 -52.53 25.07
N GLN A 14 71.72 -53.68 25.69
CA GLN A 14 72.38 -53.95 26.98
C GLN A 14 73.90 -54.18 26.78
N PRO A 15 74.73 -54.56 27.79
CA PRO A 15 74.88 -54.22 29.22
C PRO A 15 76.28 -53.58 29.50
N ASP A 16 76.57 -53.15 30.74
CA ASP A 16 77.84 -53.48 31.40
C ASP A 16 77.91 -53.07 32.88
N GLU A 17 78.69 -53.85 33.59
CA GLU A 17 78.91 -54.00 35.03
C GLU A 17 79.70 -52.85 35.69
N LYS A 18 79.26 -52.33 36.85
CA LYS A 18 80.10 -52.25 38.08
C LYS A 18 79.41 -51.62 39.29
N SER A 19 79.70 -52.26 40.42
CA SER A 19 79.53 -51.86 41.81
C SER A 19 79.91 -50.41 42.13
N ASN A 20 79.18 -49.77 43.04
CA ASN A 20 79.64 -49.53 44.42
C ASN A 20 78.57 -48.71 45.17
N GLY A 21 78.41 -48.99 46.45
CA GLY A 21 77.30 -48.54 47.25
C GLY A 21 77.22 -47.04 47.48
N LYS A 22 75.98 -46.59 47.62
CA LYS A 22 75.56 -45.61 48.63
C LYS A 22 74.08 -45.88 48.89
N LYS A 23 73.78 -46.28 50.11
CA LYS A 23 72.42 -46.49 50.63
C LYS A 23 71.66 -45.17 50.55
N ALA A 24 71.00 -44.90 49.43
CA ALA A 24 69.81 -44.06 49.46
C ALA A 24 68.76 -44.90 50.19
N LYS A 25 68.42 -44.47 51.40
CA LYS A 25 67.33 -45.04 52.19
C LYS A 25 66.09 -44.93 51.32
N GLY A 26 65.79 -46.03 50.63
CA GLY A 26 64.55 -46.23 49.94
C GLY A 26 63.45 -45.90 50.92
N LEU A 27 62.46 -45.19 50.41
CA LEU A 27 61.22 -44.79 51.04
C LEU A 27 60.50 -46.05 51.59
N GLN A 28 61.01 -46.62 52.68
CA GLN A 28 60.45 -47.77 53.38
C GLN A 28 59.63 -47.26 54.56
N PHE A 29 58.58 -46.54 54.21
CA PHE A 29 57.39 -46.27 55.01
C PHE A 29 56.34 -46.07 53.91
N LEU A 30 55.49 -47.04 53.55
CA LEU A 30 54.56 -47.80 54.38
C LEU A 30 54.21 -49.13 53.66
N TYR A 31 54.52 -50.31 54.21
CA TYR A 31 53.85 -51.55 53.76
C TYR A 31 53.75 -52.55 54.91
N SER A 32 52.68 -52.39 55.69
CA SER A 32 52.07 -53.48 56.46
C SER A 32 51.04 -54.18 55.55
N PRO A 33 50.74 -55.48 55.70
CA PRO A 33 49.71 -56.20 54.93
C PRO A 33 48.35 -55.47 54.86
N TRP A 34 48.08 -54.62 55.85
CA TRP A 34 46.87 -53.78 55.93
C TRP A 34 46.81 -52.67 54.87
N TRP A 35 47.96 -52.09 54.46
CA TRP A 35 48.04 -51.06 53.42
C TRP A 35 47.79 -51.65 52.02
N CYS A 36 48.17 -52.91 51.83
CA CYS A 36 47.91 -53.67 50.60
C CYS A 36 46.40 -53.84 50.37
N LEU A 37 45.66 -54.21 51.43
CA LEU A 37 44.20 -54.31 51.42
C LEU A 37 43.54 -52.95 51.18
N ALA A 38 44.03 -51.88 51.83
CA ALA A 38 43.50 -50.53 51.62
C ALA A 38 43.75 -50.00 50.19
N ALA A 39 44.90 -50.30 49.60
CA ALA A 39 45.20 -49.95 48.21
C ALA A 39 44.32 -50.75 47.23
N ALA A 40 44.07 -52.02 47.52
CA ALA A 40 43.20 -52.87 46.70
C ALA A 40 41.74 -52.38 46.74
N THR A 41 41.20 -52.06 47.91
CA THR A 41 39.83 -51.51 48.02
C THR A 41 39.71 -50.14 47.35
N LEU A 42 40.71 -49.28 47.49
CA LEU A 42 40.75 -47.99 46.81
C LEU A 42 40.80 -48.15 45.29
N GLY A 43 41.60 -49.10 44.78
CA GLY A 43 41.67 -49.40 43.35
C GLY A 43 40.32 -49.86 42.79
N VAL A 44 39.61 -50.73 43.49
CA VAL A 44 38.26 -51.18 43.11
C VAL A 44 37.27 -50.01 43.12
N LEU A 45 37.31 -49.14 44.14
CA LEU A 45 36.50 -47.93 44.20
C LEU A 45 36.79 -46.98 43.04
N CYS A 46 38.07 -46.75 42.71
CA CYS A 46 38.47 -45.94 41.57
C CYS A 46 37.97 -46.51 40.24
N LEU A 47 38.09 -47.82 40.02
CA LEU A 47 37.58 -48.47 38.81
C LEU A 47 36.05 -48.31 38.69
N GLY A 48 35.33 -48.48 39.80
CA GLY A 48 33.88 -48.23 39.83
C GLY A 48 33.53 -46.78 39.44
N LEU A 49 34.24 -45.80 39.99
CA LEU A 49 34.06 -44.38 39.66
C LEU A 49 34.38 -44.06 38.19
N VAL A 50 35.42 -44.68 37.62
CA VAL A 50 35.76 -44.48 36.20
C VAL A 50 34.63 -45.02 35.30
N VAL A 51 34.08 -46.18 35.62
CA VAL A 51 32.96 -46.77 34.87
C VAL A 51 31.72 -45.87 34.93
N THR A 52 31.37 -45.33 36.09
CA THR A 52 30.21 -44.43 36.20
C THR A 52 30.41 -43.11 35.44
N ILE A 53 31.61 -42.53 35.49
CA ILE A 53 31.95 -41.33 34.71
C ILE A 53 31.84 -41.60 33.21
N MET A 54 32.32 -42.75 32.71
CA MET A 54 32.21 -43.11 31.30
C MET A 54 30.74 -43.25 30.86
N VAL A 55 29.91 -43.89 31.68
CA VAL A 55 28.46 -44.04 31.40
C VAL A 55 27.76 -42.68 31.38
N LEU A 56 28.04 -41.81 32.37
CA LEU A 56 27.51 -40.44 32.40
C LEU A 56 27.99 -39.61 31.20
N GLY A 57 29.25 -39.78 30.80
CA GLY A 57 29.81 -39.15 29.60
C GLY A 57 29.06 -39.56 28.33
N MET A 58 28.82 -40.85 28.13
CA MET A 58 28.04 -41.34 26.98
C MET A 58 26.59 -40.83 26.98
N GLN A 59 25.94 -40.78 28.15
CA GLN A 59 24.59 -40.22 28.28
C GLN A 59 24.57 -38.72 27.93
N LEU A 60 25.54 -37.95 28.43
CA LEU A 60 25.68 -36.54 28.11
C LEU A 60 25.95 -36.31 26.61
N SER A 61 26.78 -37.15 25.98
CA SER A 61 27.01 -37.11 24.54
C SER A 61 25.74 -37.39 23.74
N GLN A 62 24.99 -38.44 24.07
CA GLN A 62 23.71 -38.75 23.40
C GLN A 62 22.71 -37.60 23.51
N VAL A 63 22.54 -37.03 24.71
CA VAL A 63 21.63 -35.89 24.93
C VAL A 63 22.09 -34.66 24.17
N SER A 64 23.40 -34.39 24.09
CA SER A 64 23.95 -33.28 23.32
C SER A 64 23.71 -33.44 21.81
N ASP A 65 23.86 -34.65 21.28
CA ASP A 65 23.60 -34.95 19.86
C ASP A 65 22.11 -34.74 19.53
N LEU A 66 21.21 -35.14 20.43
CA LEU A 66 19.77 -34.93 20.28
C LEU A 66 19.39 -33.45 20.30
N LEU A 67 19.97 -32.67 21.23
CA LEU A 67 19.76 -31.22 21.33
C LEU A 67 20.29 -30.47 20.11
N THR A 68 21.46 -30.85 19.59
CA THR A 68 22.04 -30.23 18.38
C THR A 68 21.23 -30.57 17.13
N GLN A 69 20.67 -31.78 17.04
CA GLN A 69 19.74 -32.15 15.98
C GLN A 69 18.44 -31.31 16.03
N GLU A 70 17.84 -31.15 17.21
CA GLU A 70 16.65 -30.29 17.40
C GLU A 70 16.95 -28.83 17.02
N GLN A 71 18.10 -28.30 17.43
CA GLN A 71 18.52 -26.94 17.08
C GLN A 71 18.69 -26.77 15.56
N ALA A 72 19.27 -27.75 14.86
CA ALA A 72 19.39 -27.72 13.39
C ALA A 72 18.01 -27.74 12.72
N ASN A 73 17.09 -28.57 13.21
CA ASN A 73 15.71 -28.63 12.74
C ASN A 73 14.97 -27.29 12.96
N LEU A 74 15.08 -26.71 14.16
CA LEU A 74 14.47 -25.42 14.50
C LEU A 74 15.04 -24.27 13.65
N THR A 75 16.35 -24.28 13.40
CA THR A 75 17.02 -23.29 12.55
C THR A 75 16.50 -23.37 11.11
N HIS A 76 16.28 -24.59 10.61
CA HIS A 76 15.69 -24.80 9.30
C HIS A 76 14.23 -24.33 9.24
N GLN A 77 13.42 -24.68 10.25
CA GLN A 77 12.02 -24.21 10.37
C GLN A 77 11.95 -22.68 10.42
N LYS A 78 12.85 -22.05 11.18
CA LYS A 78 12.95 -20.60 11.28
C LYS A 78 13.24 -19.96 9.93
N LYS A 79 14.25 -20.45 9.19
CA LYS A 79 14.56 -19.93 7.83
C LYS A 79 13.39 -20.09 6.87
N LYS A 80 12.68 -21.22 6.94
CA LYS A 80 11.49 -21.46 6.13
C LYS A 80 10.35 -20.49 6.48
N LEU A 81 10.13 -20.26 7.78
CA LEU A 81 9.12 -19.33 8.26
C LEU A 81 9.47 -17.88 7.88
N GLU A 82 10.72 -17.47 8.07
CA GLU A 82 11.20 -16.14 7.65
C GLU A 82 11.03 -15.93 6.14
N GLY A 83 11.38 -16.93 5.31
CA GLY A 83 11.15 -16.88 3.87
C GLY A 83 9.66 -16.75 3.51
N GLN A 84 8.77 -17.45 4.22
CA GLN A 84 7.33 -17.33 4.02
C GLN A 84 6.79 -15.96 4.46
N ILE A 85 7.30 -15.41 5.57
CA ILE A 85 6.93 -14.08 6.05
C ILE A 85 7.37 -13.04 5.04
N SER A 86 8.62 -13.08 4.54
CA SER A 86 9.09 -12.15 3.51
C SER A 86 8.28 -12.27 2.22
N ALA A 87 7.95 -13.49 1.78
CA ALA A 87 7.12 -13.69 0.59
C ALA A 87 5.67 -13.18 0.78
N ARG A 88 5.09 -13.38 1.97
CA ARG A 88 3.77 -12.81 2.30
C ARG A 88 3.80 -11.29 2.36
N GLN A 89 4.82 -10.72 3.01
CA GLN A 89 5.01 -9.29 3.11
C GLN A 89 5.08 -8.65 1.72
N GLN A 90 5.87 -9.25 0.82
CA GLN A 90 5.99 -8.76 -0.56
C GLN A 90 4.67 -8.87 -1.33
N ALA A 91 3.89 -9.93 -1.11
CA ALA A 91 2.57 -10.07 -1.72
C ALA A 91 1.56 -9.04 -1.16
N GLU A 92 1.63 -8.74 0.14
CA GLU A 92 0.81 -7.71 0.79
C GLU A 92 1.19 -6.30 0.31
N GLU A 93 2.49 -6.00 0.19
CA GLU A 93 2.99 -4.72 -0.34
C GLU A 93 2.55 -4.50 -1.80
N ALA A 94 2.72 -5.50 -2.66
CA ALA A 94 2.25 -5.43 -4.05
C ALA A 94 0.72 -5.28 -4.13
N SER A 95 -0.02 -5.98 -3.25
CA SER A 95 -1.47 -5.81 -3.14
C SER A 95 -1.85 -4.40 -2.65
N GLN A 96 -1.10 -3.84 -1.72
CA GLN A 96 -1.34 -2.50 -1.17
C GLN A 96 -1.03 -1.43 -2.20
N GLU A 97 0.03 -1.60 -2.99
CA GLU A 97 0.38 -0.72 -4.11
C GLU A 97 -0.76 -0.68 -5.14
N SER A 98 -1.24 -1.86 -5.57
CA SER A 98 -2.39 -1.94 -6.47
C SER A 98 -3.66 -1.30 -5.89
N GLN A 99 -3.92 -1.46 -4.58
CA GLN A 99 -5.04 -0.80 -3.92
C GLN A 99 -4.89 0.73 -3.87
N ASN A 100 -3.67 1.22 -3.63
CA ASN A 100 -3.39 2.66 -3.61
C ASN A 100 -3.58 3.29 -5.00
N GLU A 101 -3.11 2.62 -6.06
CA GLU A 101 -3.36 3.04 -7.45
C GLU A 101 -4.85 3.07 -7.77
N LEU A 102 -5.58 2.01 -7.39
CA LEU A 102 -7.03 1.94 -7.60
C LEU A 102 -7.75 3.08 -6.85
N LYS A 103 -7.35 3.36 -5.61
CA LYS A 103 -7.90 4.46 -4.81
C LYS A 103 -7.65 5.80 -5.48
N GLU A 104 -6.46 6.03 -6.02
CA GLU A 104 -6.13 7.26 -6.75
C GLU A 104 -6.98 7.41 -8.02
N MET A 105 -7.17 6.32 -8.77
CA MET A 105 -8.05 6.29 -9.94
C MET A 105 -9.50 6.61 -9.56
N ILE A 106 -10.02 6.01 -8.48
CA ILE A 106 -11.38 6.26 -7.99
C ILE A 106 -11.53 7.74 -7.59
N GLU A 107 -10.60 8.28 -6.81
CA GLU A 107 -10.63 9.70 -6.40
C GLU A 107 -10.57 10.64 -7.61
N THR A 108 -9.77 10.29 -8.61
CA THR A 108 -9.67 11.06 -9.85
C THR A 108 -10.94 11.01 -10.70
N LEU A 109 -11.56 9.84 -10.81
CA LEU A 109 -12.84 9.69 -11.49
C LEU A 109 -13.96 10.44 -10.75
N ALA A 110 -14.01 10.35 -9.42
CA ALA A 110 -14.98 11.07 -8.60
C ALA A 110 -14.89 12.59 -8.79
N ARG A 111 -13.66 13.14 -8.84
CA ARG A 111 -13.42 14.56 -9.10
C ARG A 111 -13.90 14.98 -10.49
N LYS A 112 -13.56 14.19 -11.52
CA LYS A 112 -14.01 14.45 -12.90
C LYS A 112 -15.53 14.41 -13.03
N LEU A 113 -16.18 13.45 -12.36
CA LEU A 113 -17.65 13.36 -12.33
C LEU A 113 -18.28 14.57 -11.64
N ASN A 114 -17.71 15.02 -10.53
CA ASN A 114 -18.19 16.21 -9.83
C ASN A 114 -18.06 17.48 -10.68
N GLU A 115 -16.93 17.65 -11.38
CA GLU A 115 -16.72 18.77 -12.30
C GLU A 115 -17.72 18.73 -13.46
N LYS A 116 -17.88 17.56 -14.09
CA LYS A 116 -18.85 17.35 -15.17
C LYS A 116 -20.29 17.63 -14.71
N SER A 117 -20.63 17.22 -13.49
CA SER A 117 -21.94 17.46 -12.88
C SER A 117 -22.20 18.95 -12.69
N LYS A 118 -21.18 19.71 -12.25
CA LYS A 118 -21.26 21.16 -12.11
C LYS A 118 -21.44 21.85 -13.46
N GLU A 119 -20.62 21.49 -14.46
CA GLU A 119 -20.77 22.00 -15.84
C GLU A 119 -22.19 21.72 -16.39
N GLN A 120 -22.71 20.52 -16.15
CA GLN A 120 -24.06 20.14 -16.58
C GLN A 120 -25.13 21.00 -15.89
N MET A 121 -24.98 21.28 -14.59
CA MET A 121 -25.90 22.14 -13.84
C MET A 121 -25.90 23.57 -14.39
N GLU A 122 -24.72 24.14 -14.65
CA GLU A 122 -24.56 25.47 -15.22
C GLU A 122 -25.18 25.55 -16.62
N LEU A 123 -24.91 24.57 -17.48
CA LEU A 123 -25.48 24.49 -18.82
C LEU A 123 -27.00 24.32 -18.77
N HIS A 124 -27.51 23.49 -17.86
CA HIS A 124 -28.95 23.32 -17.67
C HIS A 124 -29.62 24.63 -17.25
N HIS A 125 -29.01 25.36 -16.32
CA HIS A 125 -29.49 26.67 -15.90
C HIS A 125 -29.48 27.69 -17.05
N GLN A 126 -28.41 27.73 -17.85
CA GLN A 126 -28.35 28.57 -19.05
C GLN A 126 -29.43 28.22 -20.06
N ASN A 127 -29.70 26.93 -20.28
CA ASN A 127 -30.74 26.48 -21.20
C ASN A 127 -32.13 26.93 -20.73
N LEU A 128 -32.42 26.81 -19.43
CA LEU A 128 -33.67 27.30 -18.84
C LEU A 128 -33.83 28.83 -19.01
N ASN A 129 -32.78 29.59 -18.71
CA ASN A 129 -32.80 31.04 -18.87
C ASN A 129 -32.98 31.45 -20.35
N LEU A 130 -32.35 30.74 -21.28
CA LEU A 130 -32.54 30.95 -22.71
C LEU A 130 -33.98 30.62 -23.14
N GLN A 131 -34.56 29.52 -22.66
CA GLN A 131 -35.97 29.19 -22.94
C GLN A 131 -36.92 30.27 -22.41
N GLU A 132 -36.68 30.79 -21.20
CA GLU A 132 -37.47 31.89 -20.64
C GLU A 132 -37.34 33.16 -21.47
N THR A 133 -36.10 33.50 -21.88
CA THR A 133 -35.82 34.65 -22.74
C THR A 133 -36.53 34.52 -24.09
N LEU A 134 -36.46 33.36 -24.73
CA LEU A 134 -37.15 33.08 -25.98
C LEU A 134 -38.67 33.18 -25.82
N LYS A 135 -39.23 32.69 -24.72
CA LYS A 135 -40.66 32.83 -24.42
C LYS A 135 -41.06 34.30 -24.27
N ARG A 136 -40.23 35.10 -23.61
CA ARG A 136 -40.44 36.54 -23.48
C ARG A 136 -40.37 37.27 -24.83
N VAL A 137 -39.38 36.95 -25.66
CA VAL A 137 -39.23 37.52 -27.02
C VAL A 137 -40.36 37.08 -27.94
N ALA A 138 -40.80 35.82 -27.88
CA ALA A 138 -41.97 35.36 -28.63
C ALA A 138 -43.23 36.15 -28.24
N ASN A 139 -43.37 36.49 -26.96
CA ASN A 139 -44.43 37.38 -26.46
C ASN A 139 -44.22 38.86 -26.83
N CYS A 140 -43.05 39.22 -27.37
CA CYS A 140 -42.67 40.55 -27.86
C CYS A 140 -42.51 40.59 -29.39
N SER A 141 -43.07 39.61 -30.13
CA SER A 141 -43.17 39.70 -31.59
C SER A 141 -43.70 41.09 -31.95
N ALA A 142 -42.99 41.82 -32.82
CA ALA A 142 -43.33 43.20 -33.17
C ALA A 142 -44.84 43.28 -33.47
N PRO A 143 -45.62 44.03 -32.70
CA PRO A 143 -47.08 43.94 -32.73
C PRO A 143 -47.68 44.41 -34.06
N CYS A 144 -46.86 44.95 -34.96
CA CYS A 144 -47.29 45.57 -36.21
C CYS A 144 -46.52 45.02 -37.42
N PRO A 145 -47.17 44.95 -38.61
CA PRO A 145 -46.52 44.60 -39.87
C PRO A 145 -45.39 45.56 -40.26
N GLN A 146 -44.58 45.16 -41.24
CA GLN A 146 -43.48 45.97 -41.79
C GLN A 146 -43.99 47.36 -42.24
N ASP A 147 -43.27 48.42 -41.85
CA ASP A 147 -43.56 49.83 -42.13
C ASP A 147 -44.77 50.44 -41.39
N TRP A 148 -45.30 49.74 -40.38
CA TRP A 148 -46.31 50.27 -39.47
C TRP A 148 -45.65 50.75 -38.17
N ILE A 149 -46.16 51.87 -37.66
CA ILE A 149 -45.71 52.46 -36.40
C ILE A 149 -46.54 51.86 -35.28
N TRP A 150 -45.87 51.28 -34.28
CA TRP A 150 -46.52 50.80 -33.07
C TRP A 150 -46.65 51.91 -32.04
N HIS A 151 -47.87 52.14 -31.54
CA HIS A 151 -48.11 53.05 -30.44
C HIS A 151 -49.29 52.57 -29.57
N GLY A 152 -49.04 52.37 -28.27
CA GLY A 152 -50.00 51.78 -27.34
C GLY A 152 -50.31 50.32 -27.68
N GLU A 153 -51.58 50.00 -27.93
CA GLU A 153 -52.02 48.67 -28.35
C GLU A 153 -52.37 48.59 -29.85
N ASN A 154 -52.11 49.67 -30.61
CA ASN A 154 -52.52 49.80 -32.00
C ASN A 154 -51.32 49.99 -32.96
N CYS A 155 -51.56 49.69 -34.23
CA CYS A 155 -50.63 49.87 -35.33
C CYS A 155 -51.14 50.94 -36.29
N TYR A 156 -50.25 51.84 -36.71
CA TYR A 156 -50.59 52.98 -37.55
C TYR A 156 -49.74 53.00 -38.82
N LEU A 157 -50.36 53.33 -39.95
CA LEU A 157 -49.69 53.45 -41.23
C LEU A 157 -49.99 54.81 -41.86
N PHE A 158 -48.94 55.57 -42.17
CA PHE A 158 -49.05 56.78 -42.97
C PHE A 158 -48.90 56.42 -44.44
N SER A 159 -50.00 56.54 -45.20
CA SER A 159 -49.97 56.34 -46.65
C SER A 159 -49.15 57.45 -47.32
N SER A 160 -48.22 57.08 -48.19
CA SER A 160 -47.38 58.03 -48.97
C SER A 160 -48.16 58.77 -50.08
N GLY A 161 -49.34 58.29 -50.46
CA GLY A 161 -50.17 58.91 -51.49
C GLY A 161 -51.27 59.81 -50.94
N SER A 162 -51.62 60.86 -51.70
CA SER A 162 -52.80 61.69 -51.45
C SER A 162 -54.04 61.07 -52.08
N PHE A 163 -55.05 60.80 -51.26
CA PHE A 163 -56.32 60.20 -51.67
C PHE A 163 -57.47 61.08 -51.14
N ASN A 164 -58.62 61.04 -51.82
CA ASN A 164 -59.84 61.61 -51.23
C ASN A 164 -60.31 60.71 -50.05
N TRP A 165 -61.28 61.20 -49.28
CA TRP A 165 -61.72 60.51 -48.05
C TRP A 165 -62.19 59.07 -48.30
N GLU A 166 -63.05 58.88 -49.30
CA GLU A 166 -63.60 57.57 -49.67
C GLU A 166 -62.51 56.57 -50.08
N LYS A 167 -61.61 56.97 -50.98
CA LYS A 167 -60.48 56.11 -51.41
C LYS A 167 -59.50 55.81 -50.27
N SER A 168 -59.32 56.75 -49.33
CA SER A 168 -58.50 56.53 -48.14
C SER A 168 -59.09 55.44 -47.26
N GLN A 169 -60.42 55.46 -47.07
CA GLN A 169 -61.13 54.45 -46.30
C GLN A 169 -61.05 53.07 -46.95
N GLU A 170 -61.32 52.97 -48.26
CA GLU A 170 -61.18 51.72 -49.02
C GLU A 170 -59.76 51.14 -48.94
N LYS A 171 -58.75 52.00 -49.05
CA LYS A 171 -57.35 51.59 -48.95
C LYS A 171 -57.01 51.03 -47.57
N CYS A 172 -57.44 51.68 -46.49
CA CYS A 172 -57.27 51.13 -45.14
C CYS A 172 -57.97 49.77 -44.99
N LEU A 173 -59.20 49.63 -45.48
CA LEU A 173 -59.93 48.35 -45.44
C LEU A 173 -59.23 47.23 -46.21
N SER A 174 -58.59 47.56 -47.36
CA SER A 174 -57.81 46.58 -48.15
C SER A 174 -56.58 46.03 -47.42
N LEU A 175 -56.11 46.74 -46.39
CA LEU A 175 -54.98 46.36 -45.54
C LEU A 175 -55.44 45.74 -44.21
N ASP A 176 -56.71 45.32 -44.11
CA ASP A 176 -57.36 44.85 -42.89
C ASP A 176 -57.30 45.87 -41.73
N ALA A 177 -57.41 47.15 -42.09
CA ALA A 177 -57.26 48.30 -41.20
C ALA A 177 -58.47 49.22 -41.26
N LYS A 178 -58.47 50.25 -40.41
CA LYS A 178 -59.49 51.30 -40.40
C LYS A 178 -58.81 52.66 -40.49
N LEU A 179 -59.49 53.59 -41.17
CA LEU A 179 -59.02 54.97 -41.23
C LEU A 179 -58.97 55.55 -39.81
N LEU A 180 -57.85 56.19 -39.47
CA LEU A 180 -57.56 56.64 -38.11
C LEU A 180 -58.69 57.55 -37.59
N LYS A 181 -59.25 57.19 -36.43
CA LYS A 181 -60.21 58.00 -35.69
C LYS A 181 -59.61 58.41 -34.36
N ILE A 182 -59.23 59.68 -34.25
CA ILE A 182 -58.69 60.27 -33.03
C ILE A 182 -59.87 60.59 -32.11
N ASN A 183 -60.01 59.83 -31.01
CA ASN A 183 -61.09 60.04 -30.03
C ASN A 183 -60.57 60.64 -28.71
N SER A 184 -59.25 60.72 -28.53
CA SER A 184 -58.61 61.22 -27.31
C SER A 184 -57.42 62.10 -27.65
N THR A 185 -57.13 63.11 -26.82
CA THR A 185 -55.90 63.91 -26.90
C THR A 185 -54.64 63.08 -26.64
N ALA A 186 -54.76 61.89 -26.04
CA ALA A 186 -53.64 60.96 -25.88
C ALA A 186 -53.09 60.44 -27.23
N ASP A 187 -53.91 60.43 -28.29
CA ASP A 187 -53.49 59.97 -29.63
C ASP A 187 -52.77 61.08 -30.43
N LEU A 188 -52.65 62.29 -29.87
CA LEU A 188 -52.11 63.49 -30.50
C LEU A 188 -50.75 63.94 -29.95
N ILE A 189 -50.15 63.17 -29.03
CA ILE A 189 -48.91 63.51 -28.30
C ILE A 189 -47.69 62.90 -29.00
#